data_AF-A0A2P8WBW8-F1
#
_entry.id   AF-A0A2P8WBW8-F1
#
_cell.length_a   1.000
_cell.length_b   1.000
_cell.length_c   1.000
_cell.angle_alpha   90.00
_cell.angle_beta   90.00
_cell.angle_gamma   90.00
#
_symmetry.space_group_name_H-M   'P 1'
#
loop_
_entity.id
_entity.type
_entity.pdbx_description
1 polymer ?
#
loop_
_entity_poly.entity_id
_entity_poly.type
_entity_poly.pdbx_seq_one_letter_code
_entity_poly.pdbx_strand_id
1 'polypeptide(L)'
;MTSLIAGGITGLIGVIRAISYAALIFSGSLAADLNVGVGIAVFSSAIISVVVALTSSLPGMIATPLAAPTMVLTVLAARIAVQVPADLGHDAVVVSVIAAIALGSVITGAVLWLLGQLRWGDALDLLPYPVVGGFMAGT
;
A
#
# COMPACT_ATOMS: atom_id res chain seq x y z
N MET A 1 -22.35 -9.47 16.40
CA MET A 1 -21.69 -10.68 15.86
C MET A 1 -21.32 -10.51 14.38
N THR A 2 -22.22 -10.02 13.54
CA THR A 2 -21.97 -9.79 12.09
C THR A 2 -20.73 -8.93 11.80
N SER A 3 -20.51 -7.85 12.57
CA SER A 3 -19.34 -6.97 12.38
C SER A 3 -18.00 -7.64 12.70
N LEU A 4 -17.97 -8.59 13.65
CA LEU A 4 -16.76 -9.33 13.98
C LEU A 4 -16.42 -10.33 12.86
N ILE A 5 -17.44 -10.99 12.31
CA ILE A 5 -17.28 -11.91 11.16
C ILE A 5 -16.82 -11.12 9.94
N ALA A 6 -17.45 -9.98 9.65
CA ALA A 6 -17.05 -9.10 8.54
C ALA A 6 -15.60 -8.63 8.71
N GLY A 7 -15.22 -8.13 9.89
CA GLY A 7 -13.85 -7.72 10.18
C GLY A 7 -12.84 -8.88 10.02
N GLY A 8 -13.20 -10.09 10.46
CA GLY A 8 -12.37 -11.28 10.28
C GLY A 8 -12.17 -11.66 8.81
N ILE A 9 -13.24 -11.68 8.01
CA ILE A 9 -13.18 -11.96 6.57
C ILE A 9 -12.35 -10.88 5.85
N THR A 10 -12.62 -9.61 6.14
CA THR A 10 -11.89 -8.50 5.54
C THR A 10 -10.42 -8.50 5.92
N GLY A 11 -10.09 -8.79 7.18
CA GLY A 11 -8.72 -8.94 7.65
C GLY A 11 -7.98 -10.06 6.93
N LEU A 12 -8.62 -11.22 6.75
CA LEU A 12 -8.06 -12.33 5.99
C LEU A 12 -7.79 -11.94 4.53
N ILE A 13 -8.74 -11.28 3.86
CA ILE A 13 -8.55 -10.76 2.50
C ILE A 13 -7.38 -9.76 2.47
N GLY A 14 -7.27 -8.89 3.47
CA GLY A 14 -6.17 -7.93 3.61
C GLY A 14 -4.80 -8.61 3.69
N VAL A 15 -4.69 -9.69 4.48
CA VAL A 15 -3.45 -10.49 4.59
C VAL A 15 -3.11 -11.16 3.26
N ILE A 16 -4.08 -11.78 2.58
CA ILE A 16 -3.87 -12.40 1.27
C ILE A 16 -3.37 -11.36 0.24
N ARG A 17 -3.95 -10.15 0.26
CA ARG A 17 -3.52 -9.05 -0.61
C ARG A 17 -2.12 -8.57 -0.26
N ALA A 18 -1.80 -8.40 1.02
CA ALA A 18 -0.48 -7.98 1.48
C ALA A 18 0.61 -8.97 1.03
N ILE A 19 0.38 -10.27 1.17
CA ILE A 19 1.32 -11.31 0.73
C ILE A 19 1.46 -11.28 -0.80
N SER A 20 0.35 -11.25 -1.52
CA SER A 20 0.35 -11.21 -3.00
C SER A 20 1.11 -10.00 -3.54
N TYR A 21 0.90 -8.82 -2.95
CA TYR A 21 1.53 -7.58 -3.38
C TYR A 21 3.00 -7.49 -2.98
N ALA A 22 3.38 -8.02 -1.81
CA ALA A 22 4.78 -8.20 -1.46
C ALA A 22 5.50 -9.11 -2.45
N ALA A 23 4.86 -10.21 -2.87
CA ALA A 23 5.40 -11.11 -3.89
C ALA A 23 5.59 -10.45 -5.26
N LEU A 24 4.74 -9.49 -5.62
CA LEU A 24 4.94 -8.70 -6.84
C LEU A 24 6.15 -7.77 -6.71
N ILE A 25 6.28 -7.04 -5.59
CA ILE A 25 7.36 -6.06 -5.38
C ILE A 25 8.72 -6.76 -5.29
N PHE A 26 8.81 -7.84 -4.53
CA PHE A 26 10.05 -8.59 -4.27
C PHE A 26 10.25 -9.75 -5.26
N SER A 27 9.78 -9.60 -6.49
CA SER A 27 9.98 -10.60 -7.55
C SER A 27 11.36 -10.48 -8.22
N GLY A 28 11.76 -11.52 -8.98
CA GLY A 28 13.00 -11.50 -9.75
C GLY A 28 14.25 -11.52 -8.87
N SER A 29 15.12 -10.51 -9.01
CA SER A 29 16.37 -10.43 -8.26
C SER A 29 16.19 -10.27 -6.75
N LEU A 30 15.03 -9.79 -6.29
CA LEU A 30 14.72 -9.60 -4.86
C LEU A 30 14.00 -10.81 -4.24
N ALA A 31 13.84 -11.92 -4.97
CA ALA A 31 13.06 -13.07 -4.51
C ALA A 31 13.63 -13.73 -3.25
N ALA A 32 14.94 -13.61 -3.01
CA ALA A 32 15.58 -14.11 -1.79
C ALA A 32 15.07 -13.38 -0.52
N ASP A 33 14.70 -12.11 -0.65
CA ASP A 33 14.23 -11.25 0.45
C ASP A 33 12.71 -11.18 0.55
N LEU A 34 11.99 -12.07 -0.14
CA LEU A 34 10.53 -12.11 -0.12
C LEU A 34 9.98 -12.21 1.32
N ASN A 35 10.64 -12.97 2.19
CA ASN A 35 10.23 -13.10 3.59
C ASN A 35 10.24 -11.74 4.33
N VAL A 36 11.23 -10.90 4.05
CA VAL A 36 11.33 -9.55 4.62
C VAL A 36 10.21 -8.67 4.06
N GLY A 37 10.00 -8.69 2.75
CA GLY A 37 8.93 -7.93 2.09
C GLY A 37 7.54 -8.29 2.59
N VAL A 38 7.24 -9.60 2.75
CA VAL A 38 5.98 -10.09 3.30
C VAL A 38 5.79 -9.64 4.75
N GLY A 39 6.83 -9.76 5.57
CA GLY A 39 6.80 -9.30 6.96
C GLY A 39 6.46 -7.82 7.07
N ILE A 40 7.12 -6.98 6.27
CA ILE A 40 6.85 -5.53 6.22
C ILE A 40 5.41 -5.27 5.78
N ALA A 41 4.96 -5.86 4.67
CA ALA A 41 3.64 -5.59 4.08
C ALA A 41 2.48 -6.01 5.00
N VAL A 42 2.59 -7.16 5.65
CA VAL A 42 1.56 -7.65 6.59
C VAL A 42 1.56 -6.80 7.85
N PHE A 43 2.74 -6.54 8.43
CA PHE A 43 2.86 -5.76 9.66
C PHE A 43 2.37 -4.31 9.46
N SER A 44 2.77 -3.66 8.37
CA SER A 44 2.29 -2.31 8.05
C SER A 44 0.79 -2.29 7.81
N SER A 45 0.23 -3.28 7.11
CA SER A 45 -1.22 -3.36 6.87
C SER A 45 -2.01 -3.54 8.16
N ALA A 46 -1.48 -4.35 9.10
CA ALA A 46 -2.08 -4.52 10.42
C ALA A 46 -2.08 -3.21 11.21
N ILE A 47 -0.94 -2.52 11.26
CA ILE A 47 -0.83 -1.23 11.95
C ILE A 47 -1.80 -0.22 11.35
N ILE A 48 -1.81 -0.05 10.02
CA ILE A 48 -2.69 0.91 9.35
C ILE A 48 -4.16 0.57 9.60
N SER A 49 -4.52 -0.71 9.55
CA SER A 49 -5.90 -1.15 9.86
C SER A 49 -6.31 -0.79 11.27
N VAL A 50 -5.43 -0.98 12.26
CA VAL A 50 -5.69 -0.60 13.65
C VAL A 50 -5.80 0.92 13.80
N VAL A 51 -4.89 1.68 13.20
CA VAL A 51 -4.94 3.15 13.22
C VAL A 51 -6.26 3.63 12.63
N VAL A 52 -6.62 3.17 11.43
CA VAL A 52 -7.87 3.58 10.75
C VAL A 52 -9.09 3.14 11.54
N ALA A 53 -9.11 1.94 12.11
CA ALA A 53 -10.22 1.49 12.95
C ALA A 53 -10.44 2.38 14.18
N LEU A 54 -9.38 2.97 14.74
CA LEU A 54 -9.45 3.83 15.92
C LEU A 54 -9.66 5.32 15.58
N THR A 55 -9.17 5.79 14.44
CA THR A 55 -9.19 7.22 14.08
C THR A 55 -10.24 7.59 13.04
N SER A 56 -10.82 6.62 12.32
CA SER A 56 -11.80 6.90 11.27
C SER A 56 -13.13 7.37 11.86
N SER A 57 -13.65 8.46 11.31
CA SER A 57 -15.02 8.95 11.56
C SER A 57 -16.09 8.23 10.73
N LEU A 58 -15.67 7.47 9.71
CA LEU A 58 -16.55 6.75 8.79
C LEU A 58 -16.78 5.31 9.27
N PRO A 59 -18.04 4.90 9.53
CA PRO A 59 -18.34 3.54 9.97
C PRO A 59 -18.06 2.55 8.83
N GLY A 60 -17.41 1.43 9.18
CA GLY A 60 -17.08 0.37 8.21
C GLY A 60 -15.91 0.68 7.29
N MET A 61 -15.11 1.71 7.58
CA MET A 61 -13.88 1.97 6.82
C MET A 61 -12.89 0.82 6.95
N ILE A 62 -12.30 0.44 5.82
CA ILE A 62 -11.31 -0.63 5.74
C ILE A 62 -10.07 -0.09 5.05
N ALA A 63 -8.94 -0.12 5.75
CA ALA A 63 -7.65 0.13 5.14
C ALA A 63 -7.11 -1.19 4.56
N THR A 64 -6.95 -1.25 3.25
CA THR A 64 -6.30 -2.40 2.59
C THR A 64 -5.27 -1.94 1.57
N PRO A 65 -4.25 -2.76 1.31
CA PRO A 65 -3.34 -2.55 0.19
C PRO A 65 -4.11 -2.50 -1.15
N LEU A 66 -3.66 -1.63 -2.05
CA LEU A 66 -4.24 -1.46 -3.39
C LEU A 66 -3.30 -2.00 -4.48
N ALA A 67 -3.88 -2.54 -5.55
CA ALA A 67 -3.12 -3.11 -6.67
C ALA A 67 -2.34 -2.05 -7.46
N ALA A 68 -2.96 -0.90 -7.76
CA ALA A 68 -2.35 0.13 -8.59
C ALA A 68 -1.06 0.73 -7.97
N PRO A 69 -1.03 1.15 -6.69
CA PRO A 69 0.22 1.59 -6.06
C PRO A 69 1.27 0.48 -6.01
N THR A 70 0.86 -0.77 -5.75
CA THR A 70 1.78 -1.92 -5.71
C THR A 70 2.52 -2.08 -7.04
N MET A 71 1.81 -1.99 -8.17
CA MET A 71 2.44 -2.10 -9.49
C MET A 71 3.51 -1.02 -9.72
N VAL A 72 3.24 0.21 -9.29
CA VAL A 72 4.22 1.30 -9.37
C VAL A 72 5.45 1.01 -8.50
N LEU A 73 5.24 0.50 -7.27
CA LEU A 73 6.34 0.11 -6.38
C LEU A 73 7.16 -1.05 -6.93
N THR A 74 6.53 -2.03 -7.59
CA THR A 74 7.23 -3.13 -8.27
C THR A 74 8.16 -2.61 -9.36
N VAL A 75 7.67 -1.68 -10.20
CA VAL A 75 8.50 -1.07 -11.25
C VAL A 75 9.65 -0.27 -10.62
N LEU A 76 9.39 0.48 -9.55
CA LEU A 76 10.41 1.22 -8.81
C LEU A 76 11.49 0.29 -8.26
N ALA A 77 11.11 -0.82 -7.62
CA ALA A 77 12.03 -1.81 -7.09
C ALA A 77 12.92 -2.41 -8.19
N ALA A 78 12.33 -2.78 -9.32
CA ALA A 78 13.07 -3.28 -10.48
C ALA A 78 14.05 -2.25 -11.05
N ARG A 79 13.69 -0.95 -11.06
CA ARG A 79 14.60 0.12 -11.49
C ARG A 79 15.78 0.29 -10.54
N ILE A 80 15.53 0.30 -9.23
CA ILE A 80 16.58 0.42 -8.22
C ILE A 80 17.56 -0.75 -8.34
N ALA A 81 17.06 -1.97 -8.53
CA ALA A 81 17.91 -3.16 -8.69
C ALA A 81 18.88 -3.09 -9.88
N VAL A 82 18.59 -2.29 -10.91
CA VAL A 82 19.47 -2.08 -12.06
C VAL A 82 20.37 -0.85 -11.89
N GLN A 83 19.95 0.14 -11.10
CA GLN A 83 20.69 1.40 -10.91
C GLN A 83 21.74 1.33 -9.80
N VAL A 84 21.56 0.46 -8.81
CA VAL A 84 22.54 0.29 -7.73
C VAL A 84 23.79 -0.40 -8.28
N PRO A 85 24.98 0.21 -8.11
CA PRO A 85 26.24 -0.37 -8.54
C PRO A 85 26.48 -1.77 -7.94
N ALA A 86 26.91 -2.72 -8.78
CA ALA A 86 27.04 -4.14 -8.40
C ALA A 86 28.12 -4.38 -7.31
N ASP A 87 29.05 -3.44 -7.14
CA ASP A 87 30.10 -3.43 -6.12
C ASP A 87 29.58 -3.16 -4.70
N LEU A 88 28.38 -2.58 -4.54
CA LEU A 88 27.77 -2.34 -3.23
C LEU A 88 27.08 -3.57 -2.63
N GLY A 89 26.94 -4.65 -3.40
CA GLY A 89 26.33 -5.91 -2.95
C GLY A 89 24.79 -5.92 -2.94
N HIS A 90 24.22 -7.10 -2.71
CA HIS A 90 22.78 -7.34 -2.76
C HIS A 90 22.01 -6.60 -1.64
N ASP A 91 22.59 -6.55 -0.43
CA ASP A 91 21.98 -5.88 0.72
C ASP A 91 21.73 -4.38 0.45
N ALA A 92 22.64 -3.71 -0.25
CA ALA A 92 22.48 -2.30 -0.62
C ALA A 92 21.28 -2.07 -1.55
N VAL A 93 20.97 -3.03 -2.44
CA VAL A 93 19.79 -2.99 -3.31
C VAL A 93 18.52 -3.07 -2.47
N VAL A 94 18.43 -4.07 -1.59
CA VAL A 94 17.24 -4.33 -0.76
C VAL A 94 16.97 -3.13 0.16
N VAL A 95 18.00 -2.61 0.83
CA VAL A 95 17.89 -1.43 1.68
C VAL A 95 17.43 -0.20 0.88
N SER A 96 17.96 0.00 -0.33
CA SER A 96 17.55 1.12 -1.20
C SER A 96 16.09 1.02 -1.62
N VAL A 97 15.61 -0.19 -1.94
CA VAL A 97 14.20 -0.43 -2.28
C VAL A 97 13.29 -0.13 -1.10
N ILE A 98 13.61 -0.68 0.09
CA ILE A 98 12.84 -0.43 1.30
C ILE A 98 12.82 1.06 1.66
N ALA A 99 13.98 1.73 1.58
CA ALA A 99 14.09 3.17 1.84
C ALA A 99 13.26 4.00 0.85
N ALA A 100 13.30 3.67 -0.44
CA ALA A 100 12.51 4.35 -1.46
C ALA A 100 11.00 4.18 -1.23
N ILE A 101 10.55 2.97 -0.88
CA ILE A 101 9.14 2.70 -0.52
C ILE A 101 8.74 3.50 0.72
N ALA A 102 9.58 3.51 1.76
CA ALA A 102 9.32 4.22 3.01
C ALA A 102 9.22 5.73 2.78
N LEU A 103 10.19 6.33 2.09
CA LEU A 103 10.20 7.75 1.76
C LEU A 103 9.00 8.13 0.89
N GLY A 104 8.73 7.34 -0.16
CA GLY A 104 7.57 7.56 -1.03
C GLY A 104 6.25 7.50 -0.27
N SER A 105 6.11 6.55 0.67
CA SER A 105 4.94 6.41 1.52
C SER A 105 4.77 7.59 2.47
N VAL A 106 5.85 8.05 3.11
CA VAL A 106 5.82 9.22 4.02
C VAL A 106 5.48 10.49 3.26
N ILE A 107 6.10 10.72 2.10
CA ILE A 107 5.82 11.90 1.27
C ILE A 107 4.37 11.86 0.79
N THR A 108 3.90 10.72 0.28
CA THR A 108 2.51 10.55 -0.17
C THR A 108 1.55 10.77 0.98
N GLY A 109 1.82 10.19 2.16
CA GLY A 109 1.00 10.38 3.35
C GLY A 109 0.94 11.84 3.81
N ALA A 110 2.08 12.55 3.82
CA ALA A 110 2.15 13.96 4.17
C ALA A 110 1.37 14.84 3.18
N VAL A 111 1.48 14.57 1.89
CA VAL A 111 0.73 15.27 0.85
C VAL A 111 -0.77 15.02 0.99
N LEU A 112 -1.20 13.75 1.14
CA LEU A 112 -2.61 13.41 1.33
C LEU A 112 -3.18 14.01 2.62
N TRP A 113 -2.39 14.01 3.70
CA TRP A 113 -2.77 14.65 4.96
C TRP A 113 -2.96 16.16 4.78
N LEU A 114 -2.03 16.84 4.10
CA LEU A 114 -2.13 18.27 3.80
C LEU A 114 -3.37 18.57 2.95
N LEU A 115 -3.64 17.77 1.90
CA LEU A 115 -4.82 17.90 1.06
C LEU A 115 -6.12 17.73 1.86
N GLY A 116 -6.13 16.79 2.81
CA GLY A 116 -7.25 16.60 3.74
C GLY A 116 -7.49 17.81 4.63
N GLN A 117 -6.43 18.41 5.17
CA GLN A 117 -6.53 19.63 5.99
C GLN A 117 -7.04 20.84 5.19
N LEU A 118 -6.67 20.94 3.92
CA LEU A 118 -7.14 21.99 3.03
C LEU A 118 -8.57 21.76 2.50
N ARG A 119 -9.19 20.62 2.84
CA ARG A 119 -10.55 20.23 2.40
C ARG A 119 -10.72 20.22 0.88
N TRP A 120 -9.65 19.94 0.13
CA TRP A 120 -9.72 19.86 -1.33
C TRP A 120 -10.54 18.67 -1.83
N GLY A 121 -10.90 17.74 -0.94
CA GLY A 121 -11.87 16.68 -1.21
C GLY A 121 -13.32 17.17 -1.38
N ASP A 122 -13.66 18.37 -0.92
CA ASP A 122 -15.04 18.91 -1.05
C ASP A 122 -15.42 19.13 -2.54
N ALA A 123 -14.43 19.23 -3.44
CA ALA A 123 -14.67 19.28 -4.88
C ALA A 123 -15.19 17.96 -5.48
N LEU A 124 -15.09 16.84 -4.76
CA LEU A 124 -15.59 15.53 -5.21
C LEU A 124 -17.12 15.49 -5.30
N ASP A 125 -17.83 16.37 -4.59
CA ASP A 125 -19.29 16.49 -4.67
C ASP A 125 -19.78 16.96 -6.06
N LEU A 126 -18.88 17.47 -6.90
CA LEU A 126 -19.17 17.89 -8.27
C LEU A 126 -19.10 16.73 -9.27
N LEU A 127 -18.58 15.57 -8.88
CA LEU A 127 -18.39 14.44 -9.78
C LEU A 127 -19.70 13.69 -10.02
N PRO A 128 -20.11 13.46 -11.28
CA PRO A 128 -21.27 12.64 -11.58
C PRO A 128 -21.09 11.20 -11.06
N TYR A 129 -22.14 10.65 -10.45
CA TYR A 129 -22.16 9.25 -9.98
C TYR A 129 -21.70 8.22 -11.03
N PRO A 130 -21.98 8.37 -12.35
CA PRO A 130 -21.44 7.44 -13.36
C PRO A 130 -19.92 7.35 -13.40
N VAL A 131 -19.19 8.44 -13.12
CA VAL A 131 -17.72 8.45 -13.12
C VAL A 131 -17.18 7.70 -11.92
N VAL A 132 -17.77 7.94 -10.74
CA VAL A 132 -17.41 7.25 -9.49
C VAL A 132 -17.72 5.75 -9.61
N GLY A 133 -18.90 5.40 -10.12
CA GLY A 133 -19.30 4.02 -10.35
C GLY A 133 -18.41 3.30 -11.37
N GLY A 134 -18.07 3.96 -12.48
CA GLY A 134 -17.15 3.42 -13.49
C GLY A 134 -15.75 3.18 -12.96
N PHE A 135 -15.22 4.10 -12.14
CA PHE A 135 -13.93 3.92 -11.47
C PHE A 135 -13.95 2.73 -10.50
N MET A 136 -14.96 2.65 -9.63
CA MET A 136 -15.09 1.55 -8.65
C MET A 136 -15.33 0.19 -9.31
N ALA A 137 -15.96 0.14 -10.49
CA ALA A 137 -16.12 -1.08 -11.27
C ALA A 137 -14.81 -1.54 -11.95
N GLY A 138 -13.89 -0.62 -12.19
CA GLY A 138 -12.60 -0.91 -12.81
C GLY A 138 -11.50 -1.31 -11.82
N THR A 139 -11.72 -1.13 -10.52
CA THR A 139 -10.76 -1.42 -9.43
C THR A 139 -11.16 -2.63 -8.61
#